data_AF-F3GLF1-F1
#
_entry.id   AF-F3GLF1-F1
#
_cell.length_a   1.000
_cell.length_b   1.000
_cell.length_c   1.000
_cell.angle_alpha   90.00
_cell.angle_beta   90.00
_cell.angle_gamma   90.00
#
_symmetry.space_group_name_H-M   'P 1'
#
loop_
_entity.id
_entity.type
_entity.pdbx_description
1 polymer ?
#
loop_
_entity_poly.entity_id
_entity_poly.type
_entity_poly.pdbx_seq_one_letter_code
_entity_poly.pdbx_strand_id
1 'polypeptide(L)' 'PADCLVFEDSPFGVTAAKAAGMYAVAVPDSHMPVEQYEHADLLLGSLADFPLTAWGLPELA' A
#
# COMPACT_ATOMS: atom_id res chain seq x y z
N PRO A 1 -3.56 -14.22 6.23
CA PRO A 1 -3.33 -12.80 5.93
C PRO A 1 -2.02 -12.52 5.18
N ALA A 2 -0.99 -13.38 5.32
CA ALA A 2 0.29 -13.20 4.63
C ALA A 2 0.16 -13.13 3.09
N ASP A 3 -0.84 -13.80 2.52
CA ASP A 3 -1.17 -13.76 1.09
C ASP A 3 -2.21 -12.67 0.76
N CYS A 4 -2.34 -11.64 1.59
CA CYS A 4 -3.21 -10.49 1.36
C CYS A 4 -2.39 -9.24 1.08
N LEU A 5 -2.80 -8.51 0.04
CA LEU A 5 -2.27 -7.20 -0.34
C LEU A 5 -3.32 -6.13 -0.01
N VAL A 6 -2.94 -5.16 0.82
CA VAL A 6 -3.81 -4.03 1.22
C VAL A 6 -3.28 -2.75 0.60
N PHE A 7 -4.18 -1.95 0.02
CA PHE A 7 -3.92 -0.59 -0.41
C PHE A 7 -4.64 0.35 0.55
N GLU A 8 -3.91 1.29 1.15
CA GLU A 8 -4.43 2.21 2.16
C GLU A 8 -3.94 3.63 1.92
N ASP A 9 -4.82 4.60 2.14
CA ASP A 9 -4.54 6.03 2.02
C ASP A 9 -4.33 6.71 3.38
N SER A 10 -4.48 5.97 4.48
CA SER A 10 -4.35 6.48 5.86
C SER A 10 -3.26 5.75 6.68
N PRO A 11 -2.52 6.44 7.57
CA PRO A 11 -1.50 5.80 8.42
C PRO A 11 -2.09 4.74 9.37
N PHE A 12 -3.32 4.98 9.83
CA PHE A 12 -4.04 4.05 10.71
C PHE A 12 -4.46 2.78 9.98
N GLY A 13 -4.88 2.89 8.71
CA GLY A 13 -5.17 1.74 7.85
C GLY A 13 -3.92 0.90 7.60
N VAL A 14 -2.77 1.54 7.29
CA VAL A 14 -1.48 0.84 7.18
C VAL A 14 -1.14 0.12 8.48
N THR A 15 -1.29 0.79 9.63
CA THR A 15 -1.05 0.20 10.95
C THR A 15 -1.91 -1.05 11.18
N ALA A 16 -3.19 -0.99 10.83
CA ALA A 16 -4.12 -2.11 10.96
C ALA A 16 -3.73 -3.29 10.05
N ALA A 17 -3.37 -3.02 8.79
CA ALA A 17 -2.94 -4.04 7.84
C ALA A 17 -1.65 -4.75 8.31
N LYS A 18 -0.67 -3.99 8.79
CA LYS A 18 0.58 -4.54 9.36
C LYS A 18 0.32 -5.36 10.62
N ALA A 19 -0.54 -4.88 11.53
CA ALA A 19 -0.92 -5.63 12.73
C ALA A 19 -1.66 -6.94 12.41
N ALA A 20 -2.39 -6.98 11.29
CA ALA A 20 -3.04 -8.20 10.79
C ALA A 20 -2.08 -9.17 10.06
N GLY A 21 -0.82 -8.79 9.86
CA GLY A 21 0.18 -9.59 9.15
C GLY A 21 -0.01 -9.64 7.63
N MET A 22 -0.51 -8.56 7.04
CA MET A 22 -0.69 -8.39 5.59
C MET A 22 0.43 -7.54 4.99
N TYR A 23 0.60 -7.60 3.67
CA TYR A 23 1.46 -6.66 2.94
C TYR A 23 0.69 -5.36 2.71
N ALA A 24 1.25 -4.23 3.12
CA ALA A 24 0.58 -2.93 3.07
C ALA A 24 1.28 -1.99 2.06
N VAL A 25 0.53 -1.57 1.04
CA VAL A 25 0.90 -0.51 0.11
C VAL A 25 0.22 0.77 0.56
N ALA A 26 1.00 1.79 0.88
CA ALA A 26 0.50 3.12 1.15
C ALA A 26 0.38 3.93 -0.14
N VAL A 27 -0.76 4.57 -0.34
CA VAL A 27 -1.00 5.60 -1.37
C VAL A 27 -1.47 6.86 -0.65
N PRO A 28 -0.55 7.66 -0.06
CA PRO A 28 -0.91 8.73 0.86
C PRO A 28 -1.87 9.76 0.25
N ASP A 29 -2.85 10.22 1.03
CA ASP A 29 -3.56 11.46 0.70
C ASP A 29 -2.54 12.61 0.57
N SER A 30 -2.69 13.43 -0.47
CA SER A 30 -1.78 14.55 -0.77
C SER A 30 -1.61 15.57 0.36
N HIS A 31 -2.54 15.62 1.32
CA HIS A 31 -2.50 16.51 2.47
C HIS A 31 -1.82 15.89 3.70
N MET A 32 -1.42 14.62 3.63
CA MET A 32 -0.81 13.90 4.74
C MET A 32 0.72 13.87 4.61
N PRO A 33 1.48 14.09 5.71
CA PRO A 33 2.93 13.93 5.70
C PRO A 33 3.32 12.48 5.37
N VAL A 34 4.19 12.30 4.39
CA VAL A 34 4.62 10.98 3.89
C VAL A 34 5.37 10.18 4.97
N GLU A 35 6.01 10.87 5.90
CA GLU A 35 6.74 10.29 7.04
C GLU A 35 5.82 9.45 7.95
N GLN A 36 4.50 9.70 7.93
CA GLN A 36 3.54 8.91 8.69
C GLN A 36 3.30 7.51 8.12
N TYR A 37 3.86 7.20 6.95
CA TYR A 37 3.66 5.93 6.23
C TYR A 37 4.93 5.08 6.15
N GLU A 38 6.00 5.45 6.85
CA GLU A 38 7.30 4.73 6.83
C GLU A 38 7.21 3.25 7.19
N HIS A 39 6.14 2.82 7.89
CA HIS A 39 5.89 1.43 8.26
C HIS A 39 5.11 0.62 7.22
N ALA A 40 4.75 1.22 6.08
CA ALA A 40 4.22 0.48 4.93
C ALA A 40 5.33 -0.34 4.25
N ASP A 41 4.96 -1.42 3.56
CA ASP A 41 5.92 -2.23 2.80
C ASP A 41 6.28 -1.61 1.45
N LEU A 42 5.38 -0.80 0.89
CA LEU A 42 5.57 -0.03 -0.33
C LEU A 42 4.83 1.29 -0.24
N LEU A 43 5.47 2.38 -0.66
CA LEU A 43 4.86 3.70 -0.78
C LEU A 43 4.73 4.08 -2.25
N LEU A 44 3.54 4.44 -2.70
CA LEU A 44 3.27 4.88 -4.07
C LEU A 44 2.67 6.28 -4.08
N GLY A 45 2.98 7.05 -5.13
CA GLY A 45 2.33 8.34 -5.38
C GLY A 45 0.93 8.18 -6.01
N SER A 46 0.68 7.07 -6.68
CA SER A 46 -0.60 6.74 -7.32
C SER A 46 -0.79 5.23 -7.40
N LEU A 47 -2.04 4.77 -7.42
CA LEU A 47 -2.37 3.37 -7.72
C LEU A 47 -1.90 2.95 -9.12
N ALA A 48 -1.79 3.89 -10.06
CA ALA A 48 -1.30 3.62 -11.41
C ALA A 48 0.18 3.20 -11.45
N ASP A 49 0.95 3.51 -10.40
CA ASP A 49 2.38 3.18 -10.32
C ASP A 49 2.62 1.77 -9.75
N PHE A 50 1.56 1.05 -9.37
CA PHE A 50 1.69 -0.27 -8.78
C PHE A 50 2.18 -1.31 -9.80
N PRO A 51 3.25 -2.09 -9.50
CA PRO A 51 3.84 -3.04 -10.45
C PRO A 51 3.02 -4.34 -10.54
N LEU A 52 1.89 -4.29 -11.24
CA LEU A 52 0.92 -5.40 -11.35
C LEU A 52 1.58 -6.73 -11.76
N THR A 53 2.42 -6.73 -12.78
CA THR A 53 3.07 -7.94 -13.31
C THR A 53 4.07 -8.55 -12.33
N ALA A 54 4.76 -7.74 -11.52
CA ALA A 54 5.64 -8.23 -10.46
C ALA A 54 4.86 -8.95 -9.34
N TRP A 55 3.57 -8.65 -9.22
CA TRP A 55 2.63 -9.30 -8.30
C TRP A 55 1.77 -10.39 -8.98
N GLY A 56 2.09 -10.77 -10.22
CA GLY A 56 1.35 -11.79 -10.97
C GLY A 56 -0.05 -11.37 -11.41
N LEU A 57 -0.37 -10.06 -11.35
CA LEU A 57 -1.62 -9.49 -11.82
C LEU A 57 -1.52 -9.11 -13.32
N PRO A 58 -2.63 -9.16 -14.07
CA PRO A 58 -2.64 -8.74 -15.47
C PRO A 58 -2.35 -7.24 -15.60
N GLU A 59 -1.79 -6.82 -16.75
CA GLU A 59 -1.68 -5.40 -17.08
C GLU A 59 -3.08 -4.78 -17.25
N LEU A 60 -3.19 -3.50 -16.89
CA LEU A 60 -4.39 -2.72 -17.19
C LEU A 60 -4.40 -2.42 -18.70
N ALA A 61 -5.52 -2.73 -19.36
CA ALA A 61 -5.73 -2.48 -20.78
C ALA A 61 -5.91 -0.99 -21.11
#